data_AF-A0A1V2K6I0-F1
#
_entry.id   AF-A0A1V2K6I0-F1
#
_cell.length_a   1.000
_cell.length_b   1.000
_cell.length_c   1.000
_cell.angle_alpha   90.00
_cell.angle_beta   90.00
_cell.angle_gamma   90.00
#
_symmetry.space_group_name_H-M   'P 1'
#
loop_
_entity.id
_entity.type
_entity.pdbx_description
1 polymer ?
#
loop_
_entity_poly.entity_id
_entity_poly.type
_entity_poly.pdbx_seq_one_letter_code
_entity_poly.pdbx_strand_id
1 'polypeptide(L)'
;MSSFQDPDFQALQGTWEQTSLEDSGVLNPVDAHTAPGAITTITGDRFEVKTVDGEVLLAGRFYLDSSTVPKRITWVDAMGDDVGKHLPASYRLDGDEFVFIAADESMPRPLAFSTGPGQTMRTFVRRG
;
A
#
# COMPACT_ATOMS: atom_id res chain seq x y z
N MET A 1 -7.88 10.04 -17.47
CA MET A 1 -8.74 10.61 -16.41
C MET A 1 -7.84 10.92 -15.23
N SER A 2 -8.07 12.04 -14.53
CA SER A 2 -7.23 12.38 -13.37
C SER A 2 -7.57 11.43 -12.22
N SER A 3 -6.57 10.83 -11.56
CA SER A 3 -6.74 9.87 -10.46
C SER A 3 -7.64 10.41 -9.34
N PHE A 4 -7.68 11.72 -9.13
CA PHE A 4 -8.51 12.38 -8.11
C PHE A 4 -10.02 12.20 -8.31
N GLN A 5 -10.49 11.86 -9.52
CA GLN A 5 -11.92 11.63 -9.80
C GLN A 5 -12.32 10.15 -9.70
N ASP A 6 -11.36 9.25 -9.47
CA ASP A 6 -11.62 7.83 -9.31
C ASP A 6 -12.37 7.58 -7.98
N PRO A 7 -13.52 6.88 -7.97
CA PRO A 7 -14.23 6.57 -6.73
C PRO A 7 -13.37 5.85 -5.70
N ASP A 8 -12.46 4.98 -6.16
CA ASP A 8 -11.54 4.29 -5.26
C ASP A 8 -10.52 5.27 -4.65
N PHE A 9 -10.12 6.31 -5.38
CA PHE A 9 -9.24 7.34 -4.83
C PHE A 9 -9.90 8.08 -3.66
N GLN A 10 -11.19 8.39 -3.77
CA GLN A 10 -11.95 9.03 -2.70
C GLN A 10 -12.19 8.06 -1.54
N ALA A 11 -12.52 6.79 -1.83
CA ALA A 11 -12.71 5.78 -0.81
C ALA A 11 -11.40 5.46 -0.05
N LEU A 12 -10.24 5.52 -0.69
CA LEU A 12 -8.96 5.22 -0.07
C LEU A 12 -8.50 6.29 0.95
N GLN A 13 -9.09 7.49 0.92
CA GLN A 13 -8.73 8.56 1.85
C GLN A 13 -9.00 8.16 3.32
N GLY A 14 -8.22 8.74 4.23
CA GLY A 14 -8.40 8.57 5.68
C GLY A 14 -7.33 7.69 6.31
N THR A 15 -7.72 6.98 7.37
CA THR A 15 -6.80 6.30 8.28
C THR A 15 -7.01 4.80 8.22
N TRP A 16 -5.92 4.05 8.16
CA TRP A 16 -5.88 2.62 7.95
C TRP A 16 -4.92 1.94 8.93
N GLU A 17 -5.35 0.84 9.51
CA GLU A 17 -4.55 -0.01 10.38
C GLU A 17 -4.15 -1.27 9.62
N GLN A 18 -2.86 -1.60 9.59
CA GLN A 18 -2.39 -2.83 8.97
C GLN A 18 -2.72 -4.04 9.84
N THR A 19 -3.40 -5.03 9.27
CA THR A 19 -3.81 -6.26 9.97
C THR A 19 -3.04 -7.50 9.52
N SER A 20 -2.42 -7.47 8.34
CA SER A 20 -1.59 -8.57 7.83
C SER A 20 -0.49 -8.08 6.90
N LEU A 21 0.63 -8.78 6.93
CA LEU A 21 1.76 -8.66 6.00
C LEU A 21 2.11 -10.05 5.46
N GLU A 22 2.29 -10.18 4.16
CA GLU A 22 2.93 -11.34 3.54
C GLU A 22 4.10 -10.80 2.70
N ASP A 23 5.29 -11.34 2.86
CA ASP A 23 6.46 -10.95 2.07
C ASP A 23 7.20 -12.19 1.60
N SER A 24 7.35 -12.32 0.28
CA SER A 24 8.10 -13.41 -0.34
C SER A 24 7.68 -14.81 0.13
N GLY A 25 6.37 -15.00 0.37
CA GLY A 25 5.75 -16.23 0.84
C GLY A 25 5.75 -16.42 2.36
N VAL A 26 6.30 -15.47 3.12
CA VAL A 26 6.35 -15.50 4.59
C VAL A 26 5.23 -14.64 5.15
N LEU A 27 4.39 -15.23 6.01
CA LEU A 27 3.30 -14.53 6.68
C LEU A 27 3.81 -13.84 7.96
N ASN A 28 3.48 -12.55 8.09
CA ASN A 28 3.80 -11.65 9.19
C ASN A 28 5.28 -11.66 9.62
N PRO A 29 6.24 -11.47 8.69
CA PRO A 29 7.64 -11.27 9.06
C PRO A 29 7.83 -9.95 9.82
N VAL A 30 8.94 -9.84 10.53
CA VAL A 30 9.37 -8.56 11.11
C VAL A 30 9.83 -7.65 9.97
N ASP A 31 9.28 -6.43 9.92
CA ASP A 31 9.55 -5.44 8.87
C ASP A 31 9.72 -4.04 9.50
N ALA A 32 10.61 -3.23 8.93
CA ALA A 32 10.91 -1.87 9.38
C ALA A 32 9.71 -0.91 9.25
N HIS A 33 8.78 -1.22 8.35
CA HIS A 33 7.60 -0.40 8.08
C HIS A 33 6.35 -0.86 8.84
N THR A 34 6.50 -1.85 9.73
CA THR A 34 5.39 -2.43 10.50
C THR A 34 5.72 -2.40 11.99
N ALA A 35 5.45 -1.27 12.65
CA ALA A 35 5.45 -1.21 14.11
C ALA A 35 4.06 -1.62 14.67
N PRO A 36 3.99 -2.26 15.85
CA PRO A 36 2.71 -2.53 16.50
C PRO A 36 1.86 -1.26 16.66
N GLY A 37 0.63 -1.30 16.16
CA GLY A 37 -0.29 -0.15 16.18
C GLY A 37 0.09 0.99 15.24
N ALA A 38 1.02 0.78 14.30
CA ALA A 38 1.33 1.75 13.27
C ALA A 38 0.10 2.05 12.41
N ILE A 39 -0.03 3.33 12.05
CA ILE A 39 -1.18 3.84 11.32
C ILE A 39 -0.74 4.38 9.97
N THR A 40 -1.41 3.95 8.92
CA THR A 40 -1.27 4.49 7.57
C THR A 40 -2.33 5.56 7.35
N THR A 41 -1.92 6.78 7.07
CA THR A 41 -2.80 7.88 6.68
C THR A 41 -2.65 8.16 5.20
N ILE A 42 -3.78 8.25 4.49
CA ILE A 42 -3.85 8.59 3.07
C ILE A 42 -4.58 9.93 2.93
N THR A 43 -3.92 10.91 2.32
CA THR A 43 -4.46 12.25 2.10
C THR A 43 -4.03 12.79 0.75
N GLY A 44 -5.01 13.02 -0.13
CA GLY A 44 -4.75 13.28 -1.54
C GLY A 44 -4.02 12.10 -2.17
N ASP A 45 -2.94 12.40 -2.88
CA ASP A 45 -2.08 11.43 -3.55
C ASP A 45 -0.91 10.96 -2.65
N ARG A 46 -0.98 11.24 -1.34
CA ARG A 46 0.10 10.95 -0.38
C ARG A 46 -0.32 9.89 0.61
N PHE A 47 0.67 9.14 1.06
CA PHE A 47 0.53 8.22 2.18
C PHE A 47 1.66 8.45 3.19
N GLU A 48 1.38 8.13 4.45
CA GLU A 48 2.34 8.22 5.55
C GLU A 48 2.03 7.11 6.56
N VAL A 49 3.05 6.37 6.99
CA VAL A 49 2.97 5.33 8.02
C VAL A 49 3.68 5.85 9.26
N LYS A 50 2.96 5.93 10.38
CA LYS A 50 3.52 6.40 11.65
C LYS A 50 3.42 5.37 12.75
N THR A 51 4.42 5.34 13.64
CA THR A 51 4.28 4.68 14.94
C THR A 51 3.26 5.40 15.82
N VAL A 52 2.87 4.76 16.93
CA VAL A 52 2.00 5.36 17.95
C VAL A 52 2.60 6.63 18.57
N ASP A 53 3.93 6.74 18.58
CA ASP A 53 4.68 7.89 19.10
C ASP A 53 4.87 9.01 18.04
N GLY A 54 4.36 8.80 16.83
CA GLY A 54 4.39 9.78 15.74
C GLY A 54 5.65 9.77 14.87
N GLU A 55 6.54 8.79 15.06
CA GLU A 55 7.70 8.58 14.18
C GLU A 55 7.24 8.11 12.82
N VAL A 56 7.77 8.71 11.75
CA VAL A 56 7.45 8.34 10.37
C VAL A 56 8.31 7.15 9.95
N LEU A 57 7.67 6.02 9.69
CA LEU A 57 8.33 4.80 9.22
C LEU A 57 8.45 4.77 7.70
N LEU A 58 7.42 5.26 7.00
CA LEU A 58 7.35 5.30 5.55
C LEU A 58 6.48 6.46 5.11
N ALA A 59 6.82 7.10 4.00
CA ALA A 59 5.99 8.13 3.40
C ALA A 59 6.22 8.14 1.90
N GLY A 60 5.22 8.59 1.15
CA GLY A 60 5.34 8.65 -0.30
C GLY A 60 4.11 9.17 -0.99
N ARG A 61 4.04 8.87 -2.28
CA ARG A 61 2.90 9.17 -3.15
C ARG A 61 2.39 7.92 -3.83
N PHE A 62 1.18 8.01 -4.35
CA PHE A 62 0.62 6.96 -5.18
C PHE A 62 -0.20 7.51 -6.35
N TYR A 63 -0.39 6.66 -7.34
CA TYR A 63 -1.40 6.81 -8.36
C TYR A 63 -2.12 5.49 -8.55
N LEU A 64 -3.43 5.55 -8.82
CA LEU A 64 -4.27 4.39 -9.04
C LEU A 64 -5.10 4.50 -10.31
N ASP A 65 -5.53 3.34 -10.78
CA ASP A 65 -6.43 3.13 -11.92
C ASP A 65 -7.38 1.98 -11.58
N SER A 66 -8.62 2.32 -11.20
CA SER A 66 -9.65 1.33 -10.86
C SER A 66 -10.31 0.70 -12.08
N SER A 67 -9.97 1.12 -13.31
CA SER A 67 -10.60 0.61 -14.54
C SER A 67 -10.03 -0.74 -15.01
N THR A 68 -8.93 -1.20 -14.41
CA THR A 68 -8.28 -2.46 -14.79
C THR A 68 -8.67 -3.62 -13.88
N VAL A 69 -8.40 -4.85 -14.33
CA VAL A 69 -8.61 -6.06 -13.54
C VAL A 69 -7.33 -6.91 -13.52
N PRO A 70 -6.68 -7.11 -12.35
CA PRO A 70 -6.95 -6.43 -11.07
C PRO A 70 -6.79 -4.90 -11.17
N LYS A 71 -7.39 -4.18 -10.22
CA LYS A 71 -7.22 -2.72 -10.11
C LYS A 71 -5.76 -2.40 -9.76
N ARG A 72 -5.25 -1.28 -10.28
CA ARG A 72 -3.81 -0.95 -10.21
C ARG A 72 -3.56 0.21 -9.27
N ILE A 73 -2.56 0.08 -8.40
CA ILE A 73 -1.98 1.17 -7.62
C ILE A 73 -0.46 1.13 -7.75
N THR A 74 0.21 2.26 -7.81
CA THR A 74 1.68 2.29 -7.84
C THR A 74 2.15 3.22 -6.75
N TRP A 75 3.05 2.72 -5.91
CA TRP A 75 3.62 3.46 -4.80
C TRP A 75 4.95 4.07 -5.23
N VAL A 76 5.23 5.27 -4.74
CA VAL A 76 6.49 5.97 -4.93
C VAL A 76 6.95 6.48 -3.57
N ASP A 77 7.97 5.83 -3.02
CA ASP A 77 8.45 6.17 -1.69
C ASP A 77 9.21 7.50 -1.71
N ALA A 78 9.05 8.27 -0.65
CA ALA A 78 9.73 9.55 -0.43
C ALA A 78 10.90 9.41 0.55
N MET A 79 11.11 8.23 1.14
CA MET A 79 12.15 7.93 2.12
C MET A 79 12.49 6.43 2.09
N GLY A 80 13.58 6.05 2.77
CA GLY A 80 14.04 4.66 2.80
C GLY A 80 14.83 4.24 1.56
N ASP A 81 15.08 2.94 1.44
CA ASP A 81 15.93 2.35 0.39
C ASP A 81 15.29 2.37 -1.01
N ASP A 82 13.96 2.53 -1.06
CA ASP A 82 13.15 2.57 -2.29
C ASP A 82 12.75 3.99 -2.70
N VAL A 83 13.39 5.02 -2.12
CA VAL A 83 13.07 6.41 -2.44
C VAL A 83 13.10 6.70 -3.95
N GLY A 84 11.98 7.22 -4.45
CA GLY A 84 11.79 7.54 -5.87
C GLY A 84 11.51 6.35 -6.78
N LYS A 85 11.59 5.10 -6.29
CA LYS A 85 11.25 3.92 -7.08
C LYS A 85 9.75 3.83 -7.28
N HIS A 86 9.35 3.30 -8.43
CA HIS A 86 7.95 3.03 -8.74
C HIS A 86 7.64 1.56 -8.48
N LEU A 87 6.96 1.27 -7.39
CA LEU A 87 6.60 -0.09 -6.97
C LEU A 87 5.24 -0.49 -7.55
N PRO A 88 5.18 -1.32 -8.61
CA PRO A 88 3.93 -1.68 -9.26
C PRO A 88 3.11 -2.63 -8.38
N ALA A 89 1.86 -2.24 -8.07
CA ALA A 89 0.97 -3.03 -7.23
C ALA A 89 -0.44 -3.26 -7.80
N SER A 90 -1.06 -4.36 -7.42
CA SER A 90 -2.49 -4.58 -7.65
C SER A 90 -3.23 -4.46 -6.33
N TYR A 91 -4.48 -4.01 -6.34
CA TYR A 91 -5.24 -3.82 -5.11
C TYR A 91 -6.70 -4.28 -5.21
N ARG A 92 -7.29 -4.50 -4.03
CA ARG A 92 -8.73 -4.58 -3.79
C ARG A 92 -9.07 -3.56 -2.71
N LEU A 93 -10.20 -2.92 -2.89
CA LEU A 93 -10.78 -1.98 -1.94
C LEU A 93 -12.26 -2.30 -1.86
N ASP A 94 -12.71 -2.76 -0.69
CA ASP A 94 -14.10 -3.12 -0.42
C ASP A 94 -14.53 -2.55 0.93
N GLY A 95 -15.27 -1.44 0.90
CA GLY A 95 -15.68 -0.69 2.08
C GLY A 95 -14.51 -0.25 2.96
N ASP A 96 -14.34 -0.96 4.06
CA ASP A 96 -13.32 -0.70 5.09
C ASP A 96 -12.16 -1.69 5.04
N GLU A 97 -12.07 -2.54 4.01
CA GLU A 97 -10.93 -3.42 3.77
C GLU A 97 -10.13 -2.97 2.55
N PHE A 98 -8.83 -2.80 2.74
CA PHE A 98 -7.89 -2.45 1.68
C PHE A 98 -6.76 -3.47 1.64
N VAL A 99 -6.55 -4.10 0.48
CA VAL A 99 -5.46 -5.05 0.27
C VAL A 99 -4.70 -4.63 -0.97
N PHE A 100 -3.37 -4.56 -0.88
CA PHE A 100 -2.53 -4.45 -2.07
C PHE A 100 -1.41 -5.48 -2.05
N ILE A 101 -0.97 -5.87 -3.25
CA ILE A 101 0.23 -6.65 -3.48
C ILE A 101 1.15 -5.89 -4.44
N ALA A 102 2.33 -5.53 -3.96
CA ALA A 102 3.38 -4.85 -4.71
C ALA A 102 4.42 -5.87 -5.18
N ALA A 103 5.07 -5.56 -6.30
CA ALA A 103 6.34 -6.18 -6.66
C ALA A 103 7.45 -5.13 -6.56
N ASP A 104 8.69 -5.61 -6.42
CA ASP A 104 9.88 -4.76 -6.48
C ASP A 104 9.95 -3.98 -7.80
N GLU A 105 10.73 -2.91 -7.80
CA GLU A 105 10.99 -2.14 -9.02
C GLU A 105 11.47 -3.06 -10.15
N SER A 106 11.04 -2.77 -11.38
CA SER A 106 11.30 -3.55 -12.61
C SER A 106 10.63 -4.92 -12.70
N MET A 107 10.01 -5.43 -11.62
CA MET A 107 9.22 -6.65 -11.69
C MET A 107 7.82 -6.42 -12.28
N PRO A 108 7.22 -7.44 -12.91
CA PRO A 108 5.85 -7.32 -13.41
C PRO A 108 4.88 -7.12 -12.26
N ARG A 109 3.88 -6.25 -12.49
CA ARG A 109 2.78 -6.03 -11.55
C ARG A 109 2.09 -7.36 -11.21
N PRO A 110 1.92 -7.71 -9.93
CA PRO A 110 1.28 -8.97 -9.55
C PRO A 110 -0.18 -9.02 -10.02
N LEU A 111 -0.62 -10.19 -10.51
CA LEU A 111 -2.01 -10.41 -10.96
C LEU A 111 -2.83 -11.28 -9.98
N ALA A 112 -2.14 -11.94 -9.05
CA ALA A 112 -2.73 -12.75 -7.99
C ALA A 112 -2.37 -12.15 -6.62
N PHE A 113 -3.24 -12.34 -5.63
CA PHE A 113 -3.04 -11.86 -4.26
C PHE A 113 -2.48 -13.00 -3.41
N SER A 114 -1.23 -13.33 -3.68
CA SER A 114 -0.38 -14.25 -2.93
C SER A 114 1.05 -13.94 -3.36
N THR A 115 1.97 -13.87 -2.41
CA THR A 115 3.33 -13.39 -2.70
C THR A 115 4.21 -14.52 -3.23
N GLY A 116 4.97 -14.21 -4.27
CA GLY A 116 6.22 -14.90 -4.63
C GLY A 116 7.44 -14.06 -4.25
N PRO A 117 8.66 -14.51 -4.58
CA PRO A 117 9.88 -13.73 -4.34
C PRO A 117 9.79 -12.32 -4.92
N GLY A 118 10.21 -11.31 -4.16
CA GLY A 118 10.18 -9.90 -4.57
C GLY A 118 8.77 -9.31 -4.64
N GLN A 119 7.84 -9.87 -3.87
CA GLN A 119 6.47 -9.37 -3.73
C GLN A 119 6.08 -9.24 -2.27
N THR A 120 5.39 -8.14 -1.97
CA THR A 120 4.88 -7.84 -0.63
C THR A 120 3.40 -7.56 -0.72
N MET A 121 2.60 -8.24 0.10
CA MET A 121 1.16 -8.04 0.23
C MET A 121 0.83 -7.51 1.62
N ARG A 122 0.01 -6.46 1.68
CA ARG A 122 -0.45 -5.87 2.94
C ARG A 122 -1.96 -5.75 2.94
N THR A 123 -2.55 -6.04 4.09
CA THR A 123 -3.99 -5.91 4.36
C THR A 123 -4.20 -4.87 5.44
N PHE A 124 -5.18 -4.01 5.22
CA PHE A 124 -5.55 -2.94 6.12
C PHE A 124 -7.04 -2.92 6.38
N VAL A 125 -7.42 -2.44 7.57
CA VAL A 125 -8.79 -2.09 7.91
C VAL A 125 -8.89 -0.59 8.17
N ARG A 126 -10.00 0.02 7.77
CA ARG A 126 -10.24 1.45 8.03
C ARG A 126 -10.40 1.69 9.53
N ARG A 127 -9.78 2.76 10.02
CA ARG A 127 -10.01 3.28 11.36
C ARG A 127 -11.09 4.37 11.29
N GLY A 128 -12.17 4.18 12.05
CA GLY A 128 -13.31 5.11 12.15
C GLY A 128 -13.00 6.41 12.88
#